data_AF-A0AAD7I265-F1
#
_entry.id   AF-A0AAD7I265-F1
#
_cell.length_a   1.000
_cell.length_b   1.000
_cell.length_c   1.000
_cell.angle_alpha   90.00
_cell.angle_beta   90.00
_cell.angle_gamma   90.00
#
_symmetry.space_group_name_H-M   'P 1'
#
loop_
_entity.id
_entity.type
_entity.pdbx_description
1 polymer ?
#
loop_
_entity_poly.entity_id
_entity_poly.type
_entity_poly.pdbx_seq_one_letter_code
_entity_poly.pdbx_strand_id
1 'polypeptide(L)'
;MNVDPPPAVPHPCDQNPNPKSLVKPETTFSVRHIKMSVLSIDANYPYTLSPIEGIFPNKGDSYAFIPVPYFEFCGLGAPPADVGTPGDVYIDTTPGAQALYSKSEEDWTRWVCPASGLPSAHPHFSDLKSPRFLWFHPEVGVEWVCRQTVRRRQESLAIGASDQANLNLASEIIGRYLAAEAAPGLRGGSQLPASEEEEEDELSELSDVEFYPSKRARRIASGTGASISVPIPPRRVYASRSKAPLPSSPPAHSTPDSTTLALERELAALKRDPDLKLLRNRKQELLATLATRRNTVNTLSPAILQTLAKEFNKSCPSTLTPDEAKHALPELRRLVDDTKKGLLVLKAQRAGFEMQLAERMQACEALKAKVSK
;
A
#
# COMPACT_ATOMS: atom_id res chain seq x y z
N MET A 1 -40.75 21.37 -10.75
CA MET A 1 -41.37 20.31 -9.92
C MET A 1 -40.22 19.42 -9.49
N ASN A 2 -39.90 19.35 -8.19
CA ASN A 2 -38.96 18.37 -7.70
C ASN A 2 -39.69 17.02 -7.73
N VAL A 3 -39.25 16.13 -8.60
CA VAL A 3 -39.73 14.75 -8.59
C VAL A 3 -38.92 14.05 -7.50
N ASP A 4 -39.59 13.56 -6.46
CA ASP A 4 -38.91 12.78 -5.42
C ASP A 4 -38.25 11.56 -6.08
N PRO A 5 -37.00 11.23 -5.71
CA PRO A 5 -36.33 10.06 -6.28
C PRO A 5 -37.14 8.80 -5.94
N PRO A 6 -37.18 7.82 -6.86
CA PRO A 6 -37.85 6.55 -6.60
C PRO A 6 -37.25 5.90 -5.35
N PRO A 7 -38.05 5.17 -4.55
CA PRO A 7 -37.54 4.48 -3.38
C PRO A 7 -36.45 3.48 -3.80
N ALA A 8 -35.31 3.51 -3.10
CA ALA A 8 -34.22 2.58 -3.32
C ALA A 8 -34.71 1.13 -3.09
N VAL A 9 -34.24 0.20 -3.93
CA VAL A 9 -34.59 -1.23 -3.83
C VAL A 9 -33.47 -2.01 -3.12
N PRO A 10 -33.72 -3.18 -2.54
CA PRO A 10 -32.65 -3.99 -1.95
C PRO A 10 -31.52 -4.29 -2.95
N HIS A 11 -30.28 -4.32 -2.48
CA HIS A 11 -29.12 -4.58 -3.35
C HIS A 11 -29.25 -5.97 -4.03
N PRO A 12 -28.86 -6.12 -5.32
CA PRO A 12 -28.99 -7.40 -6.02
C PRO A 12 -28.34 -8.59 -5.30
N CYS A 13 -27.20 -8.36 -4.63
CA CYS A 13 -26.54 -9.38 -3.81
C CYS A 13 -27.41 -9.90 -2.65
N ASP A 14 -28.29 -9.05 -2.11
CA ASP A 14 -29.22 -9.44 -1.04
C ASP A 14 -30.46 -10.14 -1.59
N GLN A 15 -30.96 -9.69 -2.75
CA GLN A 15 -32.14 -10.26 -3.40
C GLN A 15 -31.87 -11.64 -4.02
N ASN A 16 -30.67 -11.83 -4.58
CA ASN A 16 -30.26 -13.06 -5.23
C ASN A 16 -28.87 -13.47 -4.72
N PRO A 17 -28.77 -14.03 -3.50
CA PRO A 17 -27.49 -14.38 -2.89
C PRO A 17 -26.79 -15.56 -3.55
N ASN A 18 -27.45 -16.24 -4.49
CA ASN A 18 -26.90 -17.39 -5.22
C ASN A 18 -27.16 -17.24 -6.73
N PRO A 19 -26.56 -16.24 -7.38
CA PRO A 19 -26.74 -16.02 -8.81
C PRO A 19 -26.19 -17.21 -9.59
N LYS A 20 -27.00 -17.74 -10.52
CA LYS A 20 -26.62 -18.85 -11.40
C LYS A 20 -26.90 -18.49 -12.84
N SER A 21 -25.95 -18.80 -13.72
CA SER A 21 -26.19 -18.76 -15.17
C SER A 21 -26.95 -20.02 -15.58
N LEU A 22 -27.97 -19.85 -16.42
CA LEU A 22 -28.63 -20.93 -17.13
C LEU A 22 -27.77 -21.44 -18.30
N VAL A 23 -26.96 -20.55 -18.89
CA VAL A 23 -26.10 -20.85 -20.04
C VAL A 23 -24.80 -21.52 -19.61
N LYS A 24 -24.22 -21.12 -18.46
CA LYS A 24 -22.96 -21.64 -17.92
C LYS A 24 -23.10 -22.04 -16.45
N PRO A 25 -23.78 -23.16 -16.15
CA PRO A 25 -24.08 -23.58 -14.79
C PRO A 25 -22.83 -23.86 -13.93
N GLU A 26 -21.66 -24.04 -14.54
CA GLU A 26 -20.36 -24.20 -13.90
C GLU A 26 -19.72 -22.91 -13.39
N THR A 27 -20.31 -21.74 -13.71
CA THR A 27 -19.83 -20.44 -13.23
C THR A 27 -19.92 -20.40 -11.70
N THR A 28 -18.79 -20.14 -11.04
CA THR A 28 -18.73 -19.91 -9.61
C THR A 28 -18.79 -18.42 -9.31
N PHE A 29 -19.12 -18.05 -8.08
CA PHE A 29 -19.10 -16.65 -7.66
C PHE A 29 -18.64 -16.51 -6.21
N SER A 30 -18.19 -15.32 -5.86
CA SER A 30 -17.97 -14.89 -4.48
C SER A 30 -18.54 -13.47 -4.29
N VAL A 31 -18.94 -13.14 -3.06
CA VAL A 31 -19.37 -11.79 -2.71
C VAL A 31 -18.16 -10.99 -2.23
N ARG A 32 -17.90 -9.86 -2.87
CA ARG A 32 -16.86 -8.91 -2.52
C ARG A 32 -17.50 -7.60 -2.09
N HIS A 33 -16.71 -6.69 -1.50
CA HIS A 33 -17.21 -5.42 -1.00
C HIS A 33 -16.28 -4.28 -1.37
N ILE A 34 -16.87 -3.19 -1.85
CA ILE A 34 -16.19 -1.90 -2.06
C ILE A 34 -16.38 -1.08 -0.78
N LYS A 35 -15.29 -0.61 -0.18
CA LYS A 35 -15.37 0.34 0.93
C LYS A 35 -15.64 1.75 0.38
N MET A 36 -16.80 2.29 0.72
CA MET A 36 -17.22 3.63 0.31
C MET A 36 -17.44 4.51 1.53
N SER A 37 -16.98 5.74 1.50
CA SER A 37 -17.43 6.73 2.48
C SER A 37 -18.93 6.98 2.28
N VAL A 38 -19.72 6.99 3.35
CA VAL A 38 -21.17 7.27 3.29
C VAL A 38 -21.44 8.61 2.59
N LEU A 39 -20.57 9.61 2.81
CA LEU A 39 -20.67 10.93 2.17
C LEU A 39 -20.35 10.92 0.67
N SER A 40 -19.75 9.85 0.18
CA SER A 40 -19.41 9.69 -1.24
C SER A 40 -20.50 8.97 -2.02
N ILE A 41 -21.49 8.35 -1.39
CA ILE A 41 -22.57 7.67 -2.12
C ILE A 41 -23.60 8.70 -2.58
N ASP A 42 -23.92 8.68 -3.88
CA ASP A 42 -24.94 9.55 -4.45
C ASP A 42 -26.30 9.25 -3.80
N ALA A 43 -27.09 10.30 -3.53
CA ALA A 43 -28.46 10.14 -3.08
C ALA A 43 -29.34 9.35 -4.06
N ASN A 44 -28.94 9.31 -5.34
CA ASN A 44 -29.58 8.56 -6.42
C ASN A 44 -29.03 7.13 -6.59
N TYR A 45 -28.16 6.66 -5.69
CA TYR A 45 -27.69 5.28 -5.75
C TYR A 45 -28.91 4.33 -5.66
N PRO A 46 -29.09 3.42 -6.64
CA PRO A 46 -30.39 2.76 -6.84
C PRO A 46 -30.72 1.72 -5.76
N TYR A 47 -29.75 1.37 -4.92
CA TYR A 47 -29.88 0.27 -3.97
C TYR A 47 -29.82 0.75 -2.52
N THR A 48 -30.66 0.15 -1.68
CA THR A 48 -30.52 0.28 -0.23
C THR A 48 -29.32 -0.53 0.22
N LEU A 49 -28.42 0.11 0.93
CA LEU A 49 -27.27 -0.54 1.54
C LEU A 49 -27.56 -0.81 3.01
N SER A 50 -27.44 -2.07 3.41
CA SER A 50 -27.56 -2.45 4.82
C SER A 50 -26.29 -1.99 5.56
N PRO A 51 -26.42 -1.21 6.65
CA PRO A 51 -25.30 -1.00 7.55
C PRO A 51 -24.81 -2.37 8.04
N ILE A 52 -23.51 -2.67 7.94
CA ILE A 52 -23.00 -3.89 8.56
C ILE A 52 -23.14 -3.73 10.07
N GLU A 53 -24.00 -4.55 10.68
CA GLU A 53 -24.12 -4.64 12.13
C GLU A 53 -22.74 -4.92 12.74
N GLY A 54 -22.28 -4.02 13.61
CA GLY A 54 -21.00 -4.17 14.32
C GLY A 54 -19.84 -3.35 13.76
N ILE A 55 -19.98 -2.68 12.61
CA ILE A 55 -19.02 -1.66 12.13
C ILE A 55 -19.63 -0.29 12.37
N PHE A 56 -19.94 0.02 13.63
CA PHE A 56 -20.18 1.40 14.01
C PHE A 56 -18.81 2.05 14.18
N PRO A 57 -18.54 3.22 13.57
CA PRO A 57 -17.32 3.95 13.87
C PRO A 57 -17.28 4.14 15.38
N ASN A 58 -16.12 3.86 15.99
CA ASN A 58 -15.91 4.25 17.38
C ASN A 58 -16.27 5.73 17.50
N LYS A 59 -16.91 6.14 18.61
CA LYS A 59 -17.24 7.54 18.88
C LYS A 59 -15.96 8.39 18.79
N GLY A 60 -15.65 8.92 17.61
CA GLY A 60 -14.38 9.58 17.31
C GLY A 60 -13.94 9.47 15.86
N ASP A 61 -14.25 8.38 15.16
CA ASP A 61 -13.87 8.21 13.77
C ASP A 61 -14.91 8.90 12.88
N SER A 62 -14.53 10.04 12.31
CA SER A 62 -15.40 10.96 11.57
C SER A 62 -15.91 10.43 10.23
N TYR A 63 -15.52 9.23 9.81
CA TYR A 63 -15.89 8.66 8.52
C TYR A 63 -16.56 7.30 8.70
N ALA A 64 -17.89 7.30 8.58
CA ALA A 64 -18.63 6.06 8.41
C ALA A 64 -18.33 5.53 6.99
N PHE A 65 -17.69 4.37 6.92
CA PHE A 65 -17.60 3.60 5.67
C PHE A 65 -18.79 2.65 5.58
N ILE A 66 -19.38 2.56 4.41
CA ILE A 66 -20.41 1.59 4.07
C ILE A 66 -19.86 0.65 3.00
N PRO A 67 -19.97 -0.66 3.19
CA PRO A 67 -19.54 -1.63 2.20
C PRO A 67 -20.63 -1.80 1.15
N VAL A 68 -20.23 -1.66 -0.11
CA VAL A 68 -21.10 -1.91 -1.26
C VAL A 68 -20.78 -3.30 -1.80
N PRO A 69 -21.68 -4.29 -1.66
CA PRO A 69 -21.41 -5.63 -2.13
C PRO A 69 -21.43 -5.69 -3.66
N TYR A 70 -20.65 -6.61 -4.24
CA TYR A 70 -20.73 -6.97 -5.66
C TYR A 70 -20.34 -8.45 -5.83
N PHE A 71 -20.78 -9.06 -6.91
CA PHE A 71 -20.39 -10.42 -7.27
C PHE A 71 -19.11 -10.41 -8.10
N GLU A 72 -18.18 -11.28 -7.70
CA GLU A 72 -17.04 -11.70 -8.49
C GLU A 72 -17.32 -13.09 -9.03
N PHE A 73 -17.65 -13.17 -10.32
CA PHE A 73 -17.90 -14.42 -11.03
C PHE A 73 -16.61 -14.98 -11.62
N CYS A 74 -16.50 -16.30 -11.68
CA CYS A 74 -15.39 -17.02 -12.30
C CYS A 74 -15.95 -18.15 -13.19
N GLY A 75 -15.48 -18.24 -14.43
CA GLY A 75 -15.95 -19.27 -15.36
C GLY A 75 -15.05 -19.41 -16.59
N LEU A 76 -15.40 -20.34 -17.47
CA LEU A 76 -14.67 -20.58 -18.72
C LEU A 76 -15.30 -19.75 -19.85
N GLY A 77 -14.48 -19.00 -20.57
CA GLY A 77 -14.84 -18.14 -21.68
C GLY A 77 -15.48 -16.83 -21.21
N ALA A 78 -15.92 -16.02 -22.17
CA ALA A 78 -16.60 -14.74 -21.92
C ALA A 78 -17.83 -14.89 -20.99
N PRO A 79 -18.17 -13.88 -20.17
CA PRO A 79 -19.32 -13.93 -19.27
C PRO A 79 -20.61 -14.19 -20.03
N PRO A 80 -21.53 -15.00 -19.48
CA PRO A 80 -22.85 -15.18 -20.08
C PRO A 80 -23.72 -13.94 -19.82
N ALA A 81 -24.58 -13.59 -20.78
CA ALA A 81 -25.38 -12.37 -20.71
C ALA A 81 -26.48 -12.42 -19.63
N ASP A 82 -26.82 -13.61 -19.14
CA ASP A 82 -27.91 -13.87 -18.20
C ASP A 82 -27.50 -13.74 -16.72
N VAL A 83 -26.26 -13.32 -16.42
CA VAL A 83 -25.78 -13.09 -15.06
C VAL A 83 -25.16 -11.72 -14.86
N GLY A 84 -25.12 -11.35 -13.57
CA GLY A 84 -24.51 -10.12 -13.08
C GLY A 84 -25.45 -8.92 -13.16
N THR A 85 -25.09 -7.92 -12.38
CA THR A 85 -25.69 -6.59 -12.30
C THR A 85 -24.61 -5.52 -12.47
N PRO A 86 -24.96 -4.28 -12.83
CA PRO A 86 -23.95 -3.25 -13.04
C PRO A 86 -23.05 -3.06 -11.81
N GLY A 87 -21.73 -3.17 -12.01
CA GLY A 87 -20.72 -3.14 -10.94
C GLY A 87 -20.14 -4.51 -10.59
N ASP A 88 -20.78 -5.60 -11.02
CA ASP A 88 -20.22 -6.95 -10.88
C ASP A 88 -19.03 -7.17 -11.82
N VAL A 89 -18.20 -8.15 -11.48
CA VAL A 89 -16.99 -8.49 -12.23
C VAL A 89 -16.99 -9.97 -12.60
N TYR A 90 -16.37 -10.30 -13.73
CA TYR A 90 -16.23 -11.68 -14.19
C TYR A 90 -14.79 -11.96 -14.61
N ILE A 91 -14.24 -13.08 -14.13
CA ILE A 91 -12.91 -13.57 -14.47
C ILE A 91 -13.06 -14.78 -15.39
N ASP A 92 -12.63 -14.61 -16.64
CA ASP A 92 -12.45 -15.70 -17.58
C ASP A 92 -11.18 -16.47 -17.22
N THR A 93 -11.38 -17.73 -16.84
CA THR A 93 -10.35 -18.66 -16.38
C THR A 93 -9.82 -19.56 -17.49
N THR A 94 -10.22 -19.33 -18.76
CA THR A 94 -9.77 -20.13 -19.90
C THR A 94 -8.24 -20.06 -20.05
N PRO A 95 -7.54 -21.21 -20.02
CA PRO A 95 -6.10 -21.23 -20.17
C PRO A 95 -5.63 -20.57 -21.48
N GLY A 96 -4.78 -19.55 -21.38
CA GLY A 96 -4.24 -18.83 -22.54
C GLY A 96 -5.17 -17.75 -23.11
N ALA A 97 -6.37 -17.60 -22.55
CA ALA A 97 -7.33 -16.57 -22.92
C ALA A 97 -7.91 -15.86 -21.69
N GLN A 98 -7.16 -15.84 -20.57
CA GLN A 98 -7.64 -15.25 -19.34
C GLN A 98 -7.96 -13.76 -19.53
N ALA A 99 -9.08 -13.33 -18.97
CA ALA A 99 -9.57 -11.96 -19.13
C ALA A 99 -10.41 -11.54 -17.94
N LEU A 100 -10.41 -10.24 -17.66
CA LEU A 100 -11.28 -9.61 -16.68
C LEU A 100 -12.37 -8.84 -17.41
N TYR A 101 -13.60 -8.90 -16.90
CA TYR A 101 -14.75 -8.17 -17.39
C TYR A 101 -15.44 -7.43 -16.24
N SER A 102 -16.03 -6.28 -16.54
CA SER A 102 -16.93 -5.55 -15.64
C SER A 102 -18.30 -5.42 -16.28
N LYS A 103 -19.37 -5.62 -15.51
CA LYS A 103 -20.73 -5.41 -15.97
C LYS A 103 -21.07 -3.93 -15.93
N SER A 104 -21.37 -3.35 -17.09
CA SER A 104 -21.96 -2.01 -17.22
C SER A 104 -23.49 -2.09 -17.17
N GLU A 105 -24.17 -0.96 -17.36
CA GLU A 105 -25.64 -0.93 -17.47
C GLU A 105 -26.16 -1.70 -18.69
N GLU A 106 -25.40 -1.70 -19.79
CA GLU A 106 -25.80 -2.34 -21.05
C GLU A 106 -25.30 -3.77 -21.13
N ASP A 107 -23.99 -3.98 -20.97
CA ASP A 107 -23.40 -5.30 -21.11
C ASP A 107 -22.05 -5.48 -20.37
N TRP A 108 -21.52 -6.70 -20.44
CA TRP A 108 -20.18 -7.05 -19.99
C TRP A 108 -19.12 -6.42 -20.91
N THR A 109 -18.27 -5.59 -20.33
CA THR A 109 -17.16 -4.96 -21.04
C THR A 109 -15.85 -5.59 -20.58
N ARG A 110 -15.02 -6.01 -21.55
CA ARG A 110 -13.68 -6.54 -21.27
C ARG A 110 -12.80 -5.43 -20.70
N TRP A 111 -12.21 -5.69 -19.54
CA TRP A 111 -11.21 -4.81 -18.94
C TRP A 111 -9.92 -4.86 -19.75
N VAL A 112 -9.42 -3.67 -20.09
CA VAL A 112 -8.14 -3.49 -20.75
C VAL A 112 -7.22 -2.81 -19.76
N CYS A 113 -6.07 -3.41 -19.47
CA CYS A 113 -5.05 -2.78 -18.63
C CYS A 113 -4.62 -1.48 -19.32
N PRO A 114 -4.92 -0.30 -18.77
CA PRO A 114 -4.64 0.94 -19.46
C PRO A 114 -3.13 1.19 -19.44
N ALA A 115 -2.50 1.10 -20.61
CA ALA A 115 -1.12 1.52 -20.82
C ALA A 115 -0.95 3.02 -20.61
N SER A 116 -1.93 3.77 -21.10
CA SER A 116 -2.15 5.18 -20.82
C SER A 116 -3.67 5.38 -20.73
N GLY A 117 -4.15 5.98 -19.64
CA GLY A 117 -5.58 6.21 -19.42
C GLY A 117 -6.12 5.66 -18.10
N LEU A 118 -7.42 5.86 -17.90
CA LEU A 118 -8.13 5.37 -16.73
C LEU A 118 -8.74 3.99 -17.03
N PRO A 119 -8.75 3.06 -16.06
CA PRO A 119 -9.45 1.78 -16.18
C PRO A 119 -10.97 1.98 -16.33
N SER A 120 -11.71 0.88 -16.54
CA SER A 120 -13.18 0.90 -16.50
C SER A 120 -13.67 1.50 -15.18
N ALA A 121 -14.47 2.56 -15.25
CA ALA A 121 -15.11 3.17 -14.09
C ALA A 121 -16.29 2.31 -13.63
N HIS A 122 -16.58 2.33 -12.34
CA HIS A 122 -17.75 1.66 -11.77
C HIS A 122 -19.02 2.40 -12.24
N PRO A 123 -20.07 1.69 -12.72
CA PRO A 123 -21.23 2.32 -13.37
C PRO A 123 -21.97 3.29 -12.45
N HIS A 124 -22.08 2.98 -11.16
CA HIS A 124 -22.77 3.86 -10.20
C HIS A 124 -21.86 4.86 -9.49
N PHE A 125 -20.54 4.80 -9.71
CA PHE A 125 -19.56 5.59 -8.97
C PHE A 125 -18.59 6.34 -9.89
N SER A 126 -18.93 6.56 -11.16
CA SER A 126 -18.09 7.27 -12.13
C SER A 126 -18.06 8.78 -11.91
N ASP A 127 -19.18 9.33 -11.44
CA ASP A 127 -19.41 10.78 -11.38
C ASP A 127 -19.23 11.36 -9.98
N LEU A 128 -18.85 10.50 -9.04
CA LEU A 128 -18.59 10.91 -7.66
C LEU A 128 -17.31 11.73 -7.53
N LYS A 129 -17.19 12.46 -6.42
CA LYS A 129 -15.94 13.15 -6.04
C LYS A 129 -14.74 12.19 -5.98
N SER A 130 -14.98 10.93 -5.60
CA SER A 130 -13.96 9.87 -5.55
C SER A 130 -14.39 8.69 -6.43
N PRO A 131 -14.17 8.78 -7.76
CA PRO A 131 -14.63 7.74 -8.65
C PRO A 131 -13.86 6.44 -8.44
N ARG A 132 -14.58 5.31 -8.59
CA ARG A 132 -14.03 3.98 -8.43
C ARG A 132 -13.73 3.35 -9.79
N PHE A 133 -12.59 2.67 -9.88
CA PHE A 133 -12.08 2.07 -11.10
C PHE A 133 -11.73 0.61 -10.84
N LEU A 134 -12.02 -0.23 -11.83
CA LEU A 134 -11.68 -1.64 -11.75
C LEU A 134 -10.17 -1.81 -11.85
N TRP A 135 -9.59 -2.50 -10.88
CA TRP A 135 -8.18 -2.78 -10.84
C TRP A 135 -7.93 -4.24 -10.44
N PHE A 136 -6.83 -4.79 -10.95
CA PHE A 136 -6.36 -6.12 -10.59
C PHE A 136 -5.06 -6.03 -9.78
N HIS A 137 -5.06 -6.60 -8.58
CA HIS A 137 -3.86 -6.73 -7.74
C HIS A 137 -3.45 -8.21 -7.63
N PRO A 138 -2.18 -8.59 -7.85
CA PRO A 138 -1.75 -9.99 -7.80
C PRO A 138 -2.03 -10.69 -6.46
N GLU A 139 -1.97 -9.95 -5.35
CA GLU A 139 -2.12 -10.51 -4.00
C GLU A 139 -3.56 -10.43 -3.46
N VAL A 140 -4.33 -9.43 -3.89
CA VAL A 140 -5.66 -9.13 -3.34
C VAL A 140 -6.76 -9.63 -4.28
N GLY A 141 -6.46 -9.76 -5.58
CA GLY A 141 -7.42 -10.12 -6.62
C GLY A 141 -8.02 -8.87 -7.29
N VAL A 142 -9.29 -8.96 -7.65
CA VAL A 142 -10.03 -7.90 -8.34
C VAL A 142 -10.68 -6.97 -7.32
N GLU A 143 -10.50 -5.67 -7.49
CA GLU A 143 -11.11 -4.67 -6.62
C GLU A 143 -11.45 -3.37 -7.35
N TRP A 144 -12.41 -2.64 -6.78
CA TRP A 144 -12.79 -1.30 -7.20
C TRP A 144 -12.05 -0.27 -6.34
N VAL A 145 -11.09 0.44 -6.92
CA VAL A 145 -10.19 1.35 -6.19
C VAL A 145 -10.35 2.80 -6.64
N CYS A 146 -9.91 3.75 -5.81
CA CYS A 146 -9.99 5.17 -6.14
C CYS A 146 -8.94 5.56 -7.20
N ARG A 147 -9.14 6.71 -7.85
CA ARG A 147 -8.20 7.25 -8.86
C ARG A 147 -6.76 7.37 -8.33
N GLN A 148 -6.57 7.72 -7.07
CA GLN A 148 -5.24 7.86 -6.49
C GLN A 148 -4.53 6.52 -6.39
N THR A 149 -5.22 5.46 -5.96
CA THR A 149 -4.70 4.09 -5.92
C THR A 149 -4.34 3.61 -7.32
N VAL A 150 -5.20 3.87 -8.33
CA VAL A 150 -4.88 3.57 -9.74
C VAL A 150 -3.57 4.24 -10.14
N ARG A 151 -3.42 5.56 -9.91
CA ARG A 151 -2.20 6.29 -10.29
C ARG A 151 -0.95 5.72 -9.61
N ARG A 152 -1.00 5.52 -8.28
CA ARG A 152 0.11 4.94 -7.51
C ARG A 152 0.53 3.57 -8.07
N ARG A 153 -0.44 2.73 -8.46
CA ARG A 153 -0.17 1.39 -8.99
C ARG A 153 0.27 1.41 -10.45
N GLN A 154 -0.28 2.30 -11.27
CA GLN A 154 0.17 2.53 -12.64
C GLN A 154 1.63 2.99 -12.66
N GLU A 155 2.02 3.90 -11.77
CA GLU A 155 3.42 4.33 -11.64
C GLU A 155 4.36 3.16 -11.30
N SER A 156 3.90 2.21 -10.49
CA SER A 156 4.66 0.98 -10.20
C SER A 156 4.77 0.03 -11.40
N LEU A 157 3.80 0.04 -12.32
CA LEU A 157 3.78 -0.81 -13.52
C LEU A 157 4.46 -0.17 -14.73
N ALA A 158 4.42 1.17 -14.85
CA ALA A 158 4.95 1.94 -15.97
C ALA A 158 6.49 1.90 -16.07
N ILE A 159 7.17 1.31 -15.09
CA ILE A 159 8.59 0.99 -15.16
C ILE A 159 8.78 -0.22 -16.11
N GLY A 160 8.56 -0.03 -17.42
CA GLY A 160 9.20 -0.86 -18.46
C GLY A 160 8.34 -1.60 -19.51
N ALA A 161 7.04 -1.33 -19.70
CA ALA A 161 6.20 -2.11 -20.62
C ALA A 161 5.54 -1.29 -21.77
N SER A 162 5.41 -1.90 -22.96
CA SER A 162 4.66 -1.39 -24.12
C SER A 162 3.18 -1.83 -24.12
N ASP A 163 2.32 -1.20 -24.95
CA ASP A 163 0.88 -1.47 -25.00
C ASP A 163 0.51 -2.95 -25.25
N GLN A 164 1.21 -3.63 -26.18
CA GLN A 164 1.00 -5.06 -26.44
C GLN A 164 1.47 -5.93 -25.27
N ALA A 165 2.50 -5.48 -24.54
CA ALA A 165 2.92 -6.13 -23.32
C ALA A 165 1.84 -6.02 -22.23
N ASN A 166 1.00 -4.99 -22.22
CA ASN A 166 -0.03 -4.78 -21.20
C ASN A 166 -1.22 -5.74 -21.32
N LEU A 167 -1.61 -6.16 -22.54
CA LEU A 167 -2.63 -7.20 -22.72
C LEU A 167 -2.14 -8.57 -22.24
N ASN A 168 -0.89 -8.91 -22.58
CA ASN A 168 -0.26 -10.14 -22.10
C ASN A 168 -0.05 -10.09 -20.59
N LEU A 169 0.30 -8.92 -20.04
CA LEU A 169 0.44 -8.69 -18.61
C LEU A 169 -0.88 -8.90 -17.87
N ALA A 170 -2.02 -8.45 -18.41
CA ALA A 170 -3.32 -8.72 -17.80
C ALA A 170 -3.62 -10.21 -17.70
N SER A 171 -3.46 -10.97 -18.80
CA SER A 171 -3.66 -12.41 -18.81
C SER A 171 -2.67 -13.15 -17.91
N GLU A 172 -1.42 -12.69 -17.85
CA GLU A 172 -0.37 -13.26 -17.00
C GLU A 172 -0.65 -13.00 -15.52
N ILE A 173 -1.02 -11.78 -15.16
CA ILE A 173 -1.36 -11.38 -13.80
C ILE A 173 -2.57 -12.19 -13.31
N ILE A 174 -3.63 -12.30 -14.13
CA ILE A 174 -4.81 -13.11 -13.81
C ILE A 174 -4.41 -14.58 -13.68
N GLY A 175 -3.59 -15.11 -14.61
CA GLY A 175 -3.10 -16.47 -14.55
C GLY A 175 -2.32 -16.79 -13.27
N ARG A 176 -1.48 -15.86 -12.80
CA ARG A 176 -0.73 -16.00 -11.53
C ARG A 176 -1.65 -16.02 -10.32
N TYR A 177 -2.65 -15.15 -10.29
CA TYR A 177 -3.66 -15.13 -9.22
C TYR A 177 -4.46 -16.43 -9.18
N LEU A 178 -4.95 -16.90 -10.32
CA LEU A 178 -5.69 -18.17 -10.40
C LEU A 178 -4.81 -19.36 -9.98
N ALA A 179 -3.54 -19.36 -10.34
CA ALA A 179 -2.59 -20.37 -9.89
C ALA A 179 -2.36 -20.32 -8.36
N ALA A 180 -2.31 -19.12 -7.78
CA ALA A 180 -2.20 -18.94 -6.33
C ALA A 180 -3.45 -19.40 -5.58
N GLU A 181 -4.65 -19.11 -6.11
CA GLU A 181 -5.94 -19.56 -5.55
C GLU A 181 -6.10 -21.09 -5.60
N ALA A 182 -5.53 -21.75 -6.62
CA ALA A 182 -5.56 -23.20 -6.79
C ALA A 182 -4.55 -23.95 -5.91
N ALA A 183 -3.54 -23.28 -5.34
CA ALA A 183 -2.51 -23.92 -4.54
C ALA A 183 -3.08 -24.37 -3.16
N PRO A 184 -3.19 -25.68 -2.89
CA PRO A 184 -3.72 -26.16 -1.62
C PRO A 184 -2.73 -25.84 -0.48
N GLY A 185 -3.19 -25.11 0.53
CA GLY A 185 -2.43 -24.87 1.77
C GLY A 185 -1.94 -23.44 2.02
N LEU A 186 -2.13 -22.50 1.08
CA LEU A 186 -1.78 -21.09 1.29
C LEU A 186 -2.95 -20.19 1.71
N ARG A 187 -4.19 -20.72 1.79
CA ARG A 187 -5.36 -20.04 2.39
C ARG A 187 -5.30 -19.97 3.93
N GLY A 188 -4.10 -19.98 4.51
CA GLY A 188 -3.91 -19.74 5.93
C GLY A 188 -4.02 -18.24 6.19
N GLY A 189 -5.25 -17.72 6.23
CA GLY A 189 -5.61 -16.41 6.75
C GLY A 189 -4.50 -15.37 6.69
N SER A 190 -4.16 -14.90 5.48
CA SER A 190 -3.58 -13.57 5.39
C SER A 190 -4.70 -12.59 5.75
N GLN A 191 -5.01 -12.47 7.05
CA GLN A 191 -5.17 -11.15 7.60
C GLN A 191 -3.84 -10.47 7.31
N LEU A 192 -3.73 -9.91 6.11
CA LEU A 192 -2.77 -8.86 5.85
C LEU A 192 -2.92 -7.89 7.04
N PRO A 193 -1.80 -7.45 7.67
CA PRO A 193 -1.89 -6.45 8.72
C PRO A 193 -2.79 -5.35 8.17
N ALA A 194 -3.90 -5.08 8.86
CA ALA A 194 -4.97 -4.18 8.42
C ALA A 194 -4.35 -3.13 7.52
N SER A 195 -4.54 -3.29 6.19
CA SER A 195 -3.85 -2.52 5.17
C SER A 195 -3.90 -1.09 5.66
N GLU A 196 -2.73 -0.51 6.00
CA GLU A 196 -2.59 0.78 6.68
C GLU A 196 -3.76 1.64 6.23
N GLU A 197 -4.73 1.87 7.11
CA GLU A 197 -5.97 2.56 6.78
C GLU A 197 -5.53 3.84 6.07
N GLU A 198 -5.67 3.85 4.75
CA GLU A 198 -5.15 4.94 3.95
C GLU A 198 -5.96 6.15 4.39
N GLU A 199 -5.32 7.04 5.15
CA GLU A 199 -5.83 8.36 5.53
C GLU A 199 -6.24 9.07 4.23
N GLU A 200 -7.49 8.90 3.79
CA GLU A 200 -8.16 9.78 2.81
C GLU A 200 -8.50 11.11 3.51
N ASP A 201 -7.57 11.66 4.29
CA ASP A 201 -7.81 12.76 5.25
C ASP A 201 -7.43 14.14 4.71
N GLU A 202 -7.57 14.38 3.40
CA GLU A 202 -7.14 15.66 2.80
C GLU A 202 -8.18 16.39 1.94
N LEU A 203 -9.47 16.05 2.04
CA LEU A 203 -10.52 16.80 1.32
C LEU A 203 -11.66 17.37 2.19
N SER A 204 -11.50 17.39 3.51
CA SER A 204 -12.52 17.95 4.43
C SER A 204 -12.22 19.38 4.93
N GLU A 205 -11.09 20.02 4.60
CA GLU A 205 -10.69 21.30 5.23
C GLU A 205 -11.22 22.60 4.58
N LEU A 206 -12.30 22.57 3.80
CA LEU A 206 -12.88 23.78 3.16
C LEU A 206 -14.35 24.07 3.49
N SER A 207 -14.85 23.62 4.64
CA SER A 207 -16.04 24.23 5.23
C SER A 207 -16.03 24.02 6.75
N ASP A 208 -15.58 25.04 7.49
CA ASP A 208 -16.39 25.63 8.57
C ASP A 208 -15.67 26.82 9.21
N VAL A 209 -16.32 27.97 9.07
CA VAL A 209 -16.03 29.25 9.71
C VAL A 209 -16.97 29.35 10.92
N GLU A 210 -16.44 29.28 12.16
CA GLU A 210 -16.56 30.33 13.20
C GLU A 210 -16.21 29.88 14.64
N PHE A 211 -15.29 30.66 15.24
CA PHE A 211 -15.30 31.24 16.59
C PHE A 211 -15.53 30.38 17.85
N TYR A 212 -14.49 30.25 18.71
CA TYR A 212 -14.54 30.61 20.15
C TYR A 212 -13.10 30.85 20.71
N PRO A 213 -12.92 31.62 21.80
CA PRO A 213 -11.70 32.36 22.10
C PRO A 213 -10.73 31.68 23.06
N SER A 214 -9.46 32.04 22.85
CA SER A 214 -8.30 31.73 23.67
C SER A 214 -8.32 32.36 25.07
N LYS A 215 -7.94 31.57 26.08
CA LYS A 215 -7.32 31.99 27.35
C LYS A 215 -6.41 30.85 27.81
N ARG A 216 -5.27 30.98 28.48
CA ARG A 216 -4.29 32.04 28.77
C ARG A 216 -3.10 31.29 29.41
N ALA A 217 -1.89 31.80 29.15
CA ALA A 217 -0.58 31.31 29.60
C ALA A 217 -0.38 31.08 31.11
N ARG A 218 0.60 30.22 31.46
CA ARG A 218 1.72 30.48 32.43
C ARG A 218 2.67 29.27 32.48
N ARG A 219 3.95 29.45 32.13
CA ARG A 219 5.16 29.81 32.94
C ARG A 219 6.01 28.58 33.36
N ILE A 220 7.13 28.44 32.65
CA ILE A 220 8.52 28.21 33.07
C ILE A 220 8.75 27.64 34.49
N ALA A 221 9.47 26.52 34.56
CA ALA A 221 10.55 26.30 35.53
C ALA A 221 11.64 25.40 34.93
N SER A 222 12.84 25.94 34.85
CA SER A 222 14.12 25.31 34.53
C SER A 222 14.74 24.66 35.77
N GLY A 223 15.47 23.56 35.61
CA GLY A 223 16.48 23.16 36.60
C GLY A 223 17.08 21.77 36.43
N THR A 224 18.40 21.73 36.20
CA THR A 224 19.39 20.76 36.73
C THR A 224 19.13 19.27 36.48
N GLY A 225 19.96 18.49 35.79
CA GLY A 225 21.42 18.46 35.74
C GLY A 225 21.89 17.09 36.22
N ALA A 226 22.53 16.29 35.36
CA ALA A 226 23.40 15.18 35.75
C ALA A 226 24.10 14.60 34.50
N SER A 227 25.41 14.79 34.40
CA SER A 227 26.26 14.10 33.43
C SER A 227 26.56 12.69 33.94
N ILE A 228 26.24 11.66 33.16
CA ILE A 228 26.63 10.28 33.45
C ILE A 228 27.81 9.94 32.54
N SER A 229 28.93 9.60 33.18
CA SER A 229 30.17 9.12 32.60
C SER A 229 30.01 7.69 32.05
N VAL A 230 30.54 7.45 30.85
CA VAL A 230 30.53 6.13 30.17
C VAL A 230 31.81 5.36 30.54
N PRO A 231 31.73 4.06 30.92
CA PRO A 231 32.93 3.27 31.22
C PRO A 231 33.67 2.83 29.94
N ILE A 232 35.00 2.96 29.99
CA ILE A 232 35.94 2.49 28.97
C ILE A 232 36.14 0.96 29.13
N PRO A 233 35.97 0.14 28.08
CA PRO A 233 36.25 -1.30 28.17
C PRO A 233 37.76 -1.60 28.15
N PRO A 234 38.21 -2.67 28.84
CA PRO A 234 39.63 -3.00 28.95
C PRO A 234 40.23 -3.57 27.66
N ARG A 235 41.49 -3.15 27.42
CA ARG A 235 42.40 -3.56 26.36
C ARG A 235 42.67 -5.08 26.43
N ARG A 236 42.38 -5.83 25.36
CA ARG A 236 42.80 -7.24 25.22
C ARG A 236 44.31 -7.31 24.98
N VAL A 237 44.98 -8.07 25.85
CA VAL A 237 46.39 -8.48 25.74
C VAL A 237 46.48 -9.63 24.73
N TYR A 238 47.36 -9.51 23.74
CA TYR A 238 47.70 -10.60 22.82
C TYR A 238 48.61 -11.59 23.53
N ALA A 239 48.14 -12.82 23.73
CA ALA A 239 48.97 -13.95 24.14
C ALA A 239 49.55 -14.63 22.89
N SER A 240 50.87 -14.60 22.79
CA SER A 240 51.68 -15.32 21.81
C SER A 240 51.47 -16.83 21.95
N ARG A 241 50.90 -17.48 20.95
CA ARG A 241 50.75 -18.94 20.90
C ARG A 241 51.90 -19.56 20.10
N SER A 242 52.61 -20.44 20.80
CA SER A 242 53.73 -21.26 20.38
C SER A 242 53.42 -22.18 19.19
N LYS A 243 54.44 -22.39 18.36
CA LYS A 243 54.55 -23.44 17.34
C LYS A 243 54.33 -24.81 17.96
N ALA A 244 53.40 -25.58 17.42
CA ALA A 244 53.25 -27.02 17.65
C ALA A 244 53.43 -27.77 16.30
N PRO A 245 53.87 -29.04 16.34
CA PRO A 245 54.45 -29.72 15.20
C PRO A 245 53.41 -30.33 14.23
N LEU A 246 53.85 -30.50 12.98
CA LEU A 246 53.14 -31.11 11.86
C LEU A 246 52.61 -32.51 12.21
N PRO A 247 51.32 -32.80 11.99
CA PRO A 247 50.83 -34.17 11.91
C PRO A 247 51.01 -34.73 10.50
N SER A 248 51.55 -35.94 10.47
CA SER A 248 51.66 -36.87 9.36
C SER A 248 50.29 -37.37 8.87
N SER A 249 50.21 -37.55 7.56
CA SER A 249 49.26 -38.37 6.80
C SER A 249 47.82 -37.83 6.62
N PRO A 250 47.32 -37.73 5.37
CA PRO A 250 45.96 -37.28 5.08
C PRO A 250 44.95 -38.37 5.50
N PRO A 251 43.89 -38.02 6.26
CA PRO A 251 42.80 -38.94 6.53
C PRO A 251 42.02 -39.20 5.23
N ALA A 252 41.57 -40.44 5.05
CA ALA A 252 40.71 -40.85 3.96
C ALA A 252 39.50 -39.92 3.84
N HIS A 253 39.22 -39.45 2.63
CA HIS A 253 38.10 -38.55 2.30
C HIS A 253 36.77 -39.21 2.67
N SER A 254 36.25 -38.89 3.87
CA SER A 254 34.86 -39.11 4.21
C SER A 254 34.01 -38.23 3.30
N THR A 255 33.23 -38.85 2.42
CA THR A 255 32.23 -38.15 1.63
C THR A 255 31.28 -37.41 2.59
N PRO A 256 31.02 -36.11 2.37
CA PRO A 256 30.12 -35.35 3.24
C PRO A 256 28.74 -36.04 3.26
N ASP A 257 28.19 -36.19 4.46
CA ASP A 257 26.88 -36.80 4.67
C ASP A 257 25.81 -36.05 3.86
N SER A 258 24.82 -36.78 3.34
CA SER A 258 23.79 -36.25 2.43
C SER A 258 23.05 -35.05 3.04
N THR A 259 22.93 -35.04 4.37
CA THR A 259 22.31 -33.97 5.16
C THR A 259 23.12 -32.67 5.11
N THR A 260 24.45 -32.76 5.20
CA THR A 260 25.35 -31.60 5.11
C THR A 260 25.30 -30.96 3.71
N LEU A 261 25.29 -31.80 2.66
CA LEU A 261 25.17 -31.33 1.27
C LEU A 261 23.82 -30.63 1.01
N ALA A 262 22.73 -31.07 1.63
CA ALA A 262 21.42 -30.43 1.50
C ALA A 262 21.42 -29.03 2.14
N LEU A 263 21.97 -28.89 3.36
CA LEU A 263 22.06 -27.61 4.05
C LEU A 263 23.02 -26.63 3.37
N GLU A 264 24.12 -27.12 2.78
CA GLU A 264 25.03 -26.28 1.99
C GLU A 264 24.37 -25.74 0.71
N ARG A 265 23.52 -26.54 0.05
CA ARG A 265 22.72 -26.09 -1.10
C ARG A 265 21.68 -25.05 -0.70
N GLU A 266 21.01 -25.25 0.43
CA GLU A 266 20.03 -24.28 0.97
C GLU A 266 20.71 -22.96 1.35
N LEU A 267 21.87 -23.01 2.00
CA LEU A 267 22.69 -21.84 2.31
C LEU A 267 23.17 -21.13 1.03
N ALA A 268 23.56 -21.87 -0.01
CA ALA A 268 23.97 -21.31 -1.29
C ALA A 268 22.79 -20.67 -2.04
N ALA A 269 21.59 -21.25 -1.96
CA ALA A 269 20.37 -20.68 -2.52
C ALA A 269 20.00 -19.35 -1.83
N LEU A 270 20.02 -19.30 -0.51
CA LEU A 270 19.78 -18.08 0.28
C LEU A 270 20.82 -16.98 0.01
N LYS A 271 22.10 -17.33 -0.21
CA LYS A 271 23.12 -16.34 -0.59
C LYS A 271 22.91 -15.77 -2.00
N ARG A 272 22.26 -16.53 -2.88
CA ARG A 272 21.94 -16.11 -4.26
C ARG A 272 20.54 -15.51 -4.37
N ASP A 273 19.81 -15.40 -3.26
CA ASP A 273 18.45 -14.89 -3.24
C ASP A 273 18.43 -13.45 -3.81
N PRO A 274 17.78 -13.24 -4.97
CA PRO A 274 17.70 -11.94 -5.61
C PRO A 274 17.00 -10.90 -4.71
N ASP A 275 16.11 -11.34 -3.82
CA ASP A 275 15.40 -10.48 -2.89
C ASP A 275 16.33 -9.85 -1.86
N LEU A 276 17.36 -10.57 -1.40
CA LEU A 276 18.34 -10.04 -0.44
C LEU A 276 19.16 -8.90 -1.06
N LYS A 277 19.47 -9.01 -2.36
CA LYS A 277 20.12 -7.94 -3.12
C LYS A 277 19.16 -6.77 -3.34
N LEU A 278 17.90 -7.05 -3.69
CA LEU A 278 16.86 -6.04 -3.86
C LEU A 278 16.61 -5.24 -2.58
N LEU A 279 16.46 -5.91 -1.43
CA LEU A 279 16.27 -5.29 -0.12
C LEU A 279 17.46 -4.41 0.28
N ARG A 280 18.70 -4.83 0.02
CA ARG A 280 19.89 -4.00 0.26
C ARG A 280 19.91 -2.75 -0.62
N ASN A 281 19.58 -2.90 -1.91
CA ASN A 281 19.50 -1.77 -2.82
C ASN A 281 18.40 -0.79 -2.40
N ARG A 282 17.21 -1.29 -2.08
CA ARG A 282 16.08 -0.47 -1.62
C ARG A 282 16.39 0.25 -0.31
N LYS A 283 17.09 -0.40 0.63
CA LYS A 283 17.61 0.25 1.84
C LYS A 283 18.56 1.40 1.51
N GLN A 284 19.49 1.21 0.58
CA GLN A 284 20.42 2.29 0.19
C GLN A 284 19.69 3.46 -0.49
N GLU A 285 18.72 3.18 -1.35
CA GLU A 285 17.87 4.19 -1.97
C GLU A 285 17.10 5.00 -0.93
N LEU A 286 16.47 4.34 0.03
CA LEU A 286 15.78 5.01 1.14
C LEU A 286 16.73 5.87 1.99
N LEU A 287 17.95 5.41 2.24
CA LEU A 287 18.96 6.20 2.96
C LEU A 287 19.36 7.45 2.17
N ALA A 288 19.51 7.34 0.85
CA ALA A 288 19.79 8.49 -0.01
C ALA A 288 18.63 9.49 -0.01
N THR A 289 17.38 9.02 -0.16
CA THR A 289 16.18 9.87 -0.11
C THR A 289 16.03 10.55 1.25
N LEU A 290 16.26 9.83 2.36
CA LEU A 290 16.24 10.40 3.70
C LEU A 290 17.33 11.46 3.90
N ALA A 291 18.54 11.24 3.36
CA ALA A 291 19.62 12.22 3.42
C ALA A 291 19.26 13.49 2.63
N THR A 292 18.73 13.36 1.42
CA THR A 292 18.28 14.49 0.60
C THR A 292 17.17 15.27 1.31
N ARG A 293 16.11 14.60 1.79
CA ARG A 293 15.01 15.27 2.51
C ARG A 293 15.46 15.92 3.81
N ARG A 294 16.36 15.27 4.57
CA ARG A 294 16.94 15.87 5.77
C ARG A 294 17.75 17.12 5.43
N ASN A 295 18.51 17.11 4.33
CA ASN A 295 19.20 18.31 3.84
C ASN A 295 18.22 19.39 3.39
N THR A 296 17.11 19.04 2.75
CA THR A 296 16.01 19.97 2.43
C THR A 296 15.40 20.58 3.68
N VAL A 297 15.09 19.79 4.71
CA VAL A 297 14.56 20.31 5.99
C VAL A 297 15.58 21.17 6.72
N ASN A 298 16.85 20.78 6.72
CA ASN A 298 17.94 21.54 7.34
C ASN A 298 18.24 22.85 6.59
N THR A 299 18.08 22.88 5.27
CA THR A 299 18.16 24.11 4.49
C THR A 299 16.93 24.97 4.74
N LEU A 300 15.73 24.41 4.80
CA LEU A 300 14.50 25.10 5.21
C LEU A 300 14.42 25.45 6.72
N SER A 301 15.54 25.30 7.45
CA SER A 301 15.70 25.59 8.87
C SER A 301 15.13 26.94 9.30
N PRO A 302 14.77 27.10 10.60
CA PRO A 302 14.37 28.37 11.19
C PRO A 302 15.32 29.53 10.86
N ALA A 303 16.61 29.28 10.62
CA ALA A 303 17.57 30.32 10.22
C ALA A 303 17.30 30.84 8.80
N ILE A 304 16.92 30.01 7.83
CA ILE A 304 16.52 30.45 6.50
C ILE A 304 15.11 31.04 6.53
N LEU A 305 14.17 30.50 7.31
CA LEU A 305 12.87 31.14 7.50
C LEU A 305 12.99 32.51 8.20
N GLN A 306 13.91 32.67 9.16
CA GLN A 306 14.23 33.97 9.77
C GLN A 306 15.01 34.88 8.84
N THR A 307 15.89 34.33 7.99
CA THR A 307 16.65 35.13 7.01
C THR A 307 15.74 35.56 5.87
N LEU A 308 14.86 34.71 5.36
CA LEU A 308 13.78 35.06 4.44
C LEU A 308 12.83 36.05 5.09
N ALA A 309 12.43 35.90 6.35
CA ALA A 309 11.62 36.91 7.04
C ALA A 309 12.36 38.24 7.26
N LYS A 310 13.67 38.22 7.53
CA LYS A 310 14.50 39.44 7.67
C LYS A 310 14.79 40.10 6.32
N GLU A 311 15.08 39.34 5.28
CA GLU A 311 15.32 39.81 3.92
C GLU A 311 14.02 40.26 3.27
N PHE A 312 12.89 39.61 3.53
CA PHE A 312 11.56 40.08 3.13
C PHE A 312 11.23 41.43 3.79
N ASN A 313 11.61 41.63 5.06
CA ASN A 313 11.49 42.92 5.75
C ASN A 313 12.52 43.99 5.29
N LYS A 314 13.67 43.59 4.73
CA LYS A 314 14.71 44.51 4.24
C LYS A 314 14.57 44.87 2.76
N SER A 315 14.09 43.94 1.95
CA SER A 315 14.11 43.97 0.49
C SER A 315 12.73 44.15 -0.14
N CYS A 316 11.68 44.45 0.65
CA CYS A 316 10.40 44.91 0.11
C CYS A 316 10.35 46.45 0.04
N PRO A 317 10.65 47.07 -1.11
CA PRO A 317 10.08 48.35 -1.46
C PRO A 317 8.59 48.14 -1.81
N SER A 318 7.71 48.48 -0.88
CA SER A 318 6.30 48.91 -1.10
C SER A 318 5.38 48.09 -2.04
N THR A 319 5.69 46.84 -2.42
CA THR A 319 4.94 46.11 -3.47
C THR A 319 4.28 44.80 -3.06
N LEU A 320 4.66 44.19 -1.93
CA LEU A 320 3.83 43.16 -1.30
C LEU A 320 2.99 43.79 -0.20
N THR A 321 1.68 43.67 -0.33
CA THR A 321 0.75 44.16 0.67
C THR A 321 0.84 43.27 1.93
N PRO A 322 0.62 43.83 3.13
CA PRO A 322 0.56 43.04 4.37
C PRO A 322 -0.39 41.83 4.30
N ASP A 323 -1.43 41.91 3.47
CA ASP A 323 -2.39 40.84 3.25
C ASP A 323 -1.80 39.67 2.45
N GLU A 324 -0.99 39.93 1.42
CA GLU A 324 -0.30 38.87 0.67
C GLU A 324 0.71 38.12 1.54
N ALA A 325 1.43 38.83 2.41
CA ALA A 325 2.35 38.21 3.38
C ALA A 325 1.61 37.36 4.43
N LYS A 326 0.40 37.77 4.82
CA LYS A 326 -0.47 37.02 5.74
C LYS A 326 -0.96 35.70 5.12
N HIS A 327 -1.12 35.64 3.81
CA HIS A 327 -1.50 34.43 3.08
C HIS A 327 -0.32 33.49 2.76
N ALA A 328 0.89 34.02 2.50
CA ALA A 328 2.05 33.20 2.16
C ALA A 328 2.64 32.40 3.35
N LEU A 329 2.55 32.94 4.57
CA LEU A 329 3.10 32.33 5.79
C LEU A 329 2.44 31.00 6.18
N PRO A 330 1.10 30.87 6.15
CA PRO A 330 0.42 29.59 6.36
C PRO A 330 0.81 28.52 5.35
N GLU A 331 0.91 28.86 4.05
CA GLU A 331 1.31 27.90 3.00
C GLU A 331 2.73 27.37 3.22
N LEU A 332 3.68 28.25 3.58
CA LEU A 332 5.04 27.82 3.92
C LEU A 332 5.09 26.92 5.16
N ARG A 333 4.26 27.21 6.18
CA ARG A 333 4.15 26.34 7.37
C ARG A 333 3.58 24.97 7.00
N ARG A 334 2.52 24.94 6.19
CA ARG A 334 1.91 23.71 5.67
C ARG A 334 2.95 22.86 4.94
N LEU A 335 3.68 23.44 3.99
CA LEU A 335 4.73 22.75 3.25
C LEU A 335 5.83 22.16 4.15
N VAL A 336 6.23 22.90 5.19
CA VAL A 336 7.21 22.42 6.18
C VAL A 336 6.66 21.23 6.98
N ASP A 337 5.40 21.29 7.40
CA ASP A 337 4.77 20.23 8.18
C ASP A 337 4.51 18.98 7.33
N ASP A 338 4.10 19.13 6.08
CA ASP A 338 3.98 18.02 5.10
C ASP A 338 5.33 17.35 4.86
N THR A 339 6.40 18.15 4.73
CA THR A 339 7.76 17.64 4.58
C THR A 339 8.19 16.84 5.82
N LYS A 340 7.83 17.28 7.03
CA LYS A 340 8.09 16.54 8.28
C LYS A 340 7.28 15.25 8.35
N LYS A 341 5.99 15.27 8.01
CA LYS A 341 5.14 14.07 7.93
C LYS A 341 5.74 13.04 6.98
N GLY A 342 6.10 13.46 5.76
CA GLY A 342 6.77 12.60 4.79
C GLY A 342 8.12 12.05 5.28
N LEU A 343 8.86 12.78 6.13
CA LEU A 343 10.09 12.27 6.75
C LEU A 343 9.80 11.19 7.80
N LEU A 344 8.69 11.28 8.53
CA LEU A 344 8.27 10.26 9.50
C LEU A 344 7.89 8.95 8.79
N VAL A 345 7.12 9.03 7.71
CA VAL A 345 6.75 7.86 6.88
C VAL A 345 7.99 7.13 6.36
N LEU A 346 8.96 7.87 5.80
CA LEU A 346 10.20 7.25 5.31
C LEU A 346 11.05 6.63 6.44
N LYS A 347 11.02 7.18 7.66
CA LYS A 347 11.67 6.56 8.82
C LYS A 347 11.00 5.26 9.22
N ALA A 348 9.66 5.20 9.21
CA ALA A 348 8.90 3.99 9.51
C ALA A 348 9.18 2.90 8.46
N GLN A 349 9.14 3.24 7.17
CA GLN A 349 9.50 2.33 6.08
C GLN A 349 10.91 1.77 6.24
N ARG A 350 11.90 2.63 6.55
CA ARG A 350 13.27 2.20 6.82
C ARG A 350 13.33 1.20 7.98
N ALA A 351 12.61 1.45 9.07
CA ALA A 351 12.59 0.53 10.22
C ALA A 351 12.00 -0.84 9.84
N GLY A 352 10.92 -0.86 9.04
CA GLY A 352 10.35 -2.09 8.49
C GLY A 352 11.34 -2.90 7.65
N PHE A 353 12.07 -2.23 6.74
CA PHE A 353 13.12 -2.88 5.95
C PHE A 353 14.30 -3.37 6.79
N GLU A 354 14.70 -2.64 7.83
CA GLU A 354 15.75 -3.07 8.76
C GLU A 354 15.35 -4.32 9.54
N MET A 355 14.09 -4.43 9.94
CA MET A 355 13.54 -5.61 10.60
C MET A 355 13.53 -6.84 9.68
N GLN A 356 13.02 -6.70 8.46
CA GLN A 356 13.02 -7.79 7.47
C GLN A 356 14.45 -8.26 7.13
N LEU A 357 15.39 -7.32 7.01
CA LEU A 357 16.79 -7.65 6.77
C LEU A 357 17.43 -8.38 7.95
N ALA A 358 17.12 -7.96 9.19
CA ALA A 358 17.61 -8.62 10.40
C ALA A 358 17.09 -10.06 10.51
N GLU A 359 15.80 -10.28 10.23
CA GLU A 359 15.17 -11.60 10.23
C GLU A 359 15.83 -12.54 9.21
N ARG A 360 16.01 -12.08 7.96
CA ARG A 360 16.69 -12.88 6.92
C ARG A 360 18.16 -13.16 7.25
N MET A 361 18.86 -12.21 7.89
CA MET A 361 20.23 -12.41 8.35
C MET A 361 20.30 -13.43 9.49
N GLN A 362 19.35 -13.40 10.44
CA GLN A 362 19.26 -14.38 11.52
C GLN A 362 18.98 -15.79 10.97
N ALA A 363 18.10 -15.92 9.97
CA ALA A 363 17.85 -17.19 9.28
C ALA A 363 19.14 -17.74 8.62
N CYS A 364 19.92 -16.87 7.96
CA CYS A 364 21.21 -17.25 7.40
C CYS A 364 22.21 -17.74 8.46
N GLU A 365 22.32 -17.06 9.61
CA GLU A 365 23.21 -17.48 10.70
C GLU A 365 22.75 -18.79 11.35
N ALA A 366 21.44 -18.98 11.52
CA ALA A 366 20.88 -20.23 12.03
C ALA A 366 21.21 -21.42 11.12
N LEU A 367 21.16 -21.22 9.80
CA LEU A 367 21.56 -22.25 8.83
C LEU A 367 23.07 -22.51 8.85
N LYS A 368 23.92 -21.48 8.94
CA LYS A 368 25.38 -21.68 9.13
C LYS A 368 25.69 -22.50 10.38
N ALA A 369 24.99 -22.23 11.48
CA ALA A 369 25.16 -22.96 12.72
C ALA A 369 24.72 -24.43 12.61
N LYS A 370 23.71 -24.73 11.78
CA LYS A 370 23.30 -26.11 11.45
C LYS A 370 24.32 -26.83 10.58
N VAL A 371 24.94 -26.16 9.60
CA VAL A 371 25.98 -26.74 8.73
C VAL A 371 27.28 -27.04 9.50
N SER A 372 27.58 -26.26 10.55
CA SER A 372 28.82 -26.40 11.33
C SER A 372 28.76 -27.49 12.42
N LYS A 373 27.55 -28.01 12.71
CA LYS A 373 27.32 -29.11 13.63
C LYS A 373 27.25 -30.41 12.84
#